data_AF-A0A845PVP0-F1
#
_entry.id   AF-A0A845PVP0-F1
#
_cell.length_a   1.000
_cell.length_b   1.000
_cell.length_c   1.000
_cell.angle_alpha   90.00
_cell.angle_beta   90.00
_cell.angle_gamma   90.00
#
_symmetry.space_group_name_H-M   'P 1'
#
loop_
_entity.id
_entity.type
_entity.pdbx_description
1 polymer ?
#
loop_
_entity_poly.entity_id
_entity_poly.type
_entity_poly.pdbx_seq_one_letter_code
_entity_poly.pdbx_strand_id
1 'polypeptide(L)' 'MAANNARAVLKFNGGDAQKVLKLHYSVDRAVDVSGRVASDPSNAIIKITVEATDKSDILESLLNGK' A
#
# COMPACT_ATOMS: atom_id res chain seq x y z
N MET A 1 -6.63 24.45 -15.61
CA MET A 1 -5.70 23.30 -15.45
C MET A 1 -5.91 22.70 -14.07
N ALA A 2 -6.76 21.68 -13.96
CA ALA A 2 -6.98 20.93 -12.74
C ALA A 2 -6.97 19.45 -13.12
N ALA A 3 -5.78 18.89 -13.27
CA ALA A 3 -5.61 17.48 -13.60
C ALA A 3 -4.44 16.96 -12.75
N ASN A 4 -4.71 15.97 -11.89
CA ASN A 4 -3.80 15.30 -10.95
C ASN A 4 -3.68 15.81 -9.50
N ASN A 5 -4.73 16.40 -8.91
CA ASN A 5 -4.79 16.54 -7.44
C ASN A 5 -5.47 15.33 -6.77
N ALA A 6 -5.06 14.11 -7.09
CA ALA A 6 -5.52 12.93 -6.36
C ALA A 6 -4.97 13.00 -4.93
N ARG A 7 -5.78 13.51 -4.00
CA ARG A 7 -5.45 13.57 -2.56
C ARG A 7 -5.80 12.23 -1.92
N ALA A 8 -4.89 11.27 -2.03
CA ALA A 8 -5.03 10.00 -1.33
C ALA A 8 -4.73 10.18 0.18
N VAL A 9 -5.52 9.49 1.00
CA VAL A 9 -5.34 9.45 2.46
C VAL A 9 -5.26 8.01 2.93
N LEU A 10 -4.36 7.74 3.87
CA LEU A 10 -4.21 6.47 4.55
C LEU A 10 -4.82 6.58 5.95
N LYS A 11 -5.76 5.68 6.29
CA LYS A 11 -6.22 5.47 7.65
C LYS A 11 -5.64 4.17 8.17
N PHE A 12 -4.57 4.25 8.94
CA PHE A 12 -3.89 3.08 9.47
C PHE A 12 -4.55 2.65 10.80
N ASN A 13 -4.98 1.39 10.91
CA ASN A 13 -5.61 0.81 12.11
C ASN A 13 -6.73 1.65 12.75
N GLY A 14 -7.56 2.32 11.92
CA GLY A 14 -8.64 3.18 12.39
C GLY A 14 -8.20 4.52 12.98
N GLY A 15 -6.90 4.84 12.92
CA GLY A 15 -6.33 6.11 13.34
C GLY A 15 -6.59 7.25 12.36
N ASP A 16 -5.90 8.36 12.59
CA ASP A 16 -6.08 9.59 11.83
C ASP A 16 -5.65 9.46 10.37
N ALA A 17 -6.28 10.26 9.51
CA ALA A 17 -5.96 10.29 8.10
C ALA A 17 -4.57 10.91 7.86
N GLN A 18 -3.66 10.14 7.26
CA GLN A 18 -2.36 10.60 6.80
C GLN A 18 -2.35 10.83 5.30
N LYS A 19 -1.71 11.92 4.86
CA LYS A 19 -1.60 12.25 3.44
C LYS A 19 -0.65 11.28 2.75
N VAL A 20 -1.11 10.69 1.64
CA VAL A 20 -0.29 9.81 0.79
C VAL A 20 0.37 10.66 -0.30
N LEU A 21 1.69 10.54 -0.38
CA LEU A 21 2.52 11.20 -1.39
C LEU A 21 2.69 10.34 -2.64
N LYS A 22 2.80 9.01 -2.44
CA LYS A 22 2.95 8.04 -3.53
C LYS A 22 2.29 6.72 -3.14
N LEU A 23 1.55 6.12 -4.06
CA LEU A 23 0.98 4.80 -3.90
C LEU A 23 1.28 3.96 -5.13
N HIS A 24 1.73 2.73 -4.90
CA HIS A 24 1.92 1.73 -5.93
C HIS A 24 1.28 0.43 -5.46
N TYR A 25 0.44 -0.14 -6.31
CA TYR A 25 -0.20 -1.43 -6.09
C TYR A 25 0.11 -2.33 -7.27
N SER A 26 0.60 -3.53 -6.97
CA SER A 26 0.82 -4.57 -7.96
C SER A 26 0.23 -5.88 -7.47
N VAL A 27 -0.41 -6.58 -8.40
CA VAL A 27 -0.88 -7.96 -8.23
C VAL A 27 -0.16 -8.79 -9.28
N ASP A 28 0.35 -9.93 -8.85
CA ASP A 28 0.98 -10.89 -9.73
C ASP A 28 0.12 -12.15 -9.84
N ARG A 29 0.46 -13.02 -10.78
CA ARG A 29 -0.09 -14.37 -10.87
C ARG A 29 1.07 -15.31 -11.14
N ALA A 30 1.16 -16.36 -10.32
CA ALA A 30 2.16 -17.40 -10.55
C ALA A 30 1.91 -18.06 -11.92
N VAL A 31 2.98 -18.24 -12.69
CA VAL A 31 2.98 -18.93 -13.97
C VAL A 31 3.82 -20.19 -13.83
N ASP A 32 3.24 -21.34 -14.17
CA ASP A 32 3.97 -22.60 -14.13
C ASP A 32 4.98 -22.72 -15.29
N VAL A 33 5.82 -23.76 -15.27
CA VAL A 33 6.85 -24.02 -16.30
C VAL A 33 6.27 -24.25 -17.70
N SER A 34 4.96 -24.49 -17.81
CA SER A 34 4.24 -24.67 -19.08
C SER A 34 3.53 -23.40 -19.57
N GLY A 35 3.65 -22.29 -18.84
CA GLY A 35 2.99 -21.02 -19.16
C GLY A 35 1.53 -20.94 -18.69
N ARG A 36 1.04 -21.91 -17.91
CA ARG A 36 -0.31 -21.85 -17.35
C ARG A 36 -0.31 -20.89 -16.17
N VAL A 37 -1.19 -19.90 -16.24
CA VAL A 37 -1.35 -18.87 -15.21
C VAL A 37 -2.29 -19.39 -14.13
N ALA A 38 -1.90 -19.24 -12.87
CA ALA A 38 -2.74 -19.60 -11.73
C ALA A 38 -4.03 -18.77 -11.72
N SER A 39 -5.14 -19.45 -11.37
CA SER A 39 -6.45 -18.82 -11.18
C SER A 39 -6.43 -17.79 -10.06
N ASP A 40 -5.65 -18.06 -9.02
CA ASP A 40 -5.55 -17.20 -7.84
C ASP A 40 -4.48 -16.11 -8.05
N PRO A 41 -4.81 -14.83 -7.84
CA PRO A 41 -3.81 -13.77 -7.79
C PRO A 41 -2.88 -13.98 -6.60
N SER A 42 -1.59 -13.76 -6.80
CA SER A 42 -0.53 -13.90 -5.79
C SER A 42 0.25 -12.60 -5.64
N ASN A 43 1.03 -12.50 -4.55
CA ASN A 43 2.00 -11.42 -4.33
C ASN A 43 1.41 -9.99 -4.45
N ALA A 44 0.20 -9.79 -3.92
CA ALA A 44 -0.38 -8.45 -3.85
C ALA A 44 0.45 -7.58 -2.88
N ILE A 45 1.24 -6.65 -3.41
CA ILE A 45 2.07 -5.74 -2.62
C ILE A 45 1.57 -4.32 -2.81
N ILE A 46 1.26 -3.67 -1.67
CA ILE A 46 0.94 -2.25 -1.62
C ILE A 46 2.16 -1.52 -1.05
N LYS A 47 2.74 -0.61 -1.83
CA LYS A 47 3.82 0.28 -1.38
C LYS A 47 3.29 1.70 -1.31
N ILE A 48 3.40 2.32 -0.14
CA ILE A 48 2.89 3.67 0.12
C ILE A 48 4.02 4.53 0.68
N THR A 49 4.08 5.77 0.23
CA THR A 49 4.87 6.83 0.86
C THR A 49 3.88 7.82 1.46
N VAL A 50 3.94 8.02 2.77
CA VAL A 50 3.12 8.97 3.51
C VAL A 50 3.95 10.20 3.91
N GLU A 51 3.28 11.31 4.14
CA GLU A 51 3.89 12.49 4.73
C GLU A 51 4.36 12.19 6.16
N ALA A 52 5.63 12.49 6.46
CA ALA A 52 6.16 12.31 7.80
C ALA A 52 5.49 13.31 8.76
N THR A 53 5.04 12.79 9.90
CA THR A 53 4.49 13.58 11.00
C THR A 53 5.16 13.15 12.29
N ASP A 54 4.84 13.84 13.37
CA ASP A 54 5.23 13.57 14.74
C ASP A 54 4.52 12.33 15.34
N LYS A 55 3.64 11.66 14.57
CA LYS A 55 3.00 10.40 14.95
C LYS A 55 3.83 9.18 14.52
N SER A 56 4.14 8.32 15.49
CA SER A 56 4.91 7.08 15.31
C SER A 56 4.06 5.83 15.13
N ASP A 57 2.73 5.94 15.13
CA ASP A 57 1.78 4.82 15.17
C ASP A 57 2.08 3.71 14.14
N ILE A 58 2.38 4.08 12.89
CA ILE A 58 2.70 3.11 11.82
C ILE A 58 4.00 2.35 12.12
N LEU A 59 5.01 3.07 12.60
CA LEU A 59 6.31 2.48 12.94
C LEU A 59 6.18 1.56 14.15
N GLU A 60 5.45 2.00 15.18
CA GLU A 60 5.19 1.20 16.37
C GLU A 60 4.41 -0.07 16.05
N SER A 61 3.41 0.02 15.19
CA SER A 61 2.65 -1.16 14.71
C SER A 61 3.56 -2.15 13.99
N LEU A 62 4.44 -1.66 13.10
CA LEU A 62 5.42 -2.48 12.40
C LEU A 62 6.36 -3.18 13.39
N LEU A 63 6.86 -2.47 14.40
CA LEU A 63 7.77 -3.02 15.41
C LEU A 63 7.08 -4.02 16.35
N ASN A 64 5.80 -3.81 16.63
CA ASN A 64 5.01 -4.67 17.50
C ASN A 64 4.38 -5.87 16.76
N GLY A 65 4.48 -5.92 15.43
CA GLY A 65 3.87 -6.97 14.60
C GLY A 65 2.35 -7.00 14.67
N LYS A 66 1.71 -5.86 14.93
CA LYS A 66 0.26 -5.71 15.08
C LYS A 66 -0.32 -4.74 14.06
#